data_AF-A0A7X0X2J8-F1
#
_entry.id   AF-A0A7X0X2J8-F1
#
_cell.length_a   1.000
_cell.length_b   1.000
_cell.length_c   1.000
_cell.angle_alpha   90.00
_cell.angle_beta   90.00
_cell.angle_gamma   90.00
#
_symmetry.space_group_name_H-M   'P 1'
#
loop_
_entity.id
_entity.type
_entity.pdbx_description
1 polymer ?
#
loop_
_entity_poly.entity_id
_entity_poly.type
_entity_poly.pdbx_seq_one_letter_code
_entity_poly.pdbx_strand_id
1 'polypeptide(L)' 'MRNRLIELRKSKTRREVSKDLNITPQMLGAIERGDRTPSLKLANKIANYYDVPIEDIFFDNKDTLCV' A
#
# COMPACT_ATOMS: atom_id res chain seq x y z
N MET A 1 5.54 -1.01 -8.97
CA MET A 1 5.98 -0.39 -7.71
C MET A 1 4.92 0.59 -7.24
N ARG A 2 4.40 0.45 -6.01
CA ARG A 2 3.38 1.32 -5.42
C ARG A 2 4.05 2.46 -4.67
N ASN A 3 4.47 3.48 -5.41
CA ASN A 3 5.22 4.62 -4.86
C ASN A 3 4.44 5.35 -3.76
N ARG A 4 3.11 5.43 -3.89
CA ARG A 4 2.25 6.07 -2.89
C ARG A 4 2.42 5.49 -1.48
N LEU A 5 2.55 4.18 -1.34
CA LEU A 5 2.76 3.56 0.00
C LEU A 5 4.09 3.96 0.62
N ILE A 6 5.12 4.09 -0.22
CA ILE A 6 6.45 4.50 0.23
C ILE A 6 6.40 5.97 0.67
N GLU A 7 5.69 6.83 -0.07
CA GLU A 7 5.47 8.23 0.29
C GLU A 7 4.66 8.38 1.58
N LEU A 8 3.56 7.64 1.73
CA LEU A 8 2.70 7.67 2.92
C LEU A 8 3.43 7.18 4.17
N ARG A 9 4.33 6.21 4.02
CA ARG A 9 5.18 5.71 5.10
C ARG A 9 6.16 6.77 5.62
N LYS A 10 6.59 7.73 4.78
CA LYS A 10 7.56 8.80 5.14
C LYS A 10 8.77 8.21 5.91
N SER A 11 9.01 8.71 7.13
CA SER A 11 10.10 8.29 8.01
C SER A 11 9.80 7.02 8.84
N LYS A 12 8.57 6.48 8.79
CA LYS A 12 8.23 5.27 9.54
C LYS A 12 8.94 4.06 8.94
N THR A 13 9.44 3.15 9.76
CA THR A 13 10.03 1.91 9.27
C THR A 13 8.95 0.94 8.78
N ARG A 14 9.32 0.03 7.87
CA ARG A 14 8.42 -1.06 7.45
C ARG A 14 7.94 -1.90 8.64
N ARG A 15 8.80 -2.08 9.65
CA ARG A 15 8.47 -2.81 10.88
C ARG A 15 7.35 -2.14 11.65
N GLU A 16 7.44 -0.83 11.88
CA GLU A 16 6.39 -0.07 12.59
C GLU A 16 5.06 -0.15 11.86
N VAL A 17 5.03 0.18 10.58
CA VAL A 17 3.79 0.13 9.79
C VAL A 17 3.21 -1.28 9.72
N SER A 18 4.05 -2.30 9.54
CA SER A 18 3.59 -3.68 9.50
C SER A 18 3.00 -4.14 10.84
N LYS A 19 3.53 -3.66 11.97
CA LYS A 19 3.02 -3.96 13.30
C LYS A 19 1.64 -3.35 13.49
N ASP A 20 1.46 -2.08 13.12
CA ASP A 20 0.17 -1.38 13.20
C ASP A 20 -0.89 -2.03 12.30
N LEU A 21 -0.48 -2.44 11.10
CA LEU A 21 -1.34 -3.13 10.15
C LEU A 21 -1.54 -4.62 10.48
N ASN A 22 -0.87 -5.15 11.50
CA ASN A 22 -0.90 -6.56 11.89
C ASN A 22 -0.53 -7.51 10.72
N ILE A 23 0.52 -7.16 9.98
CA ILE A 23 1.09 -7.95 8.89
C ILE A 23 2.60 -8.11 9.08
N THR A 24 3.23 -8.97 8.29
CA THR A 24 4.69 -9.08 8.32
C THR A 24 5.35 -7.92 7.55
N PRO A 25 6.56 -7.47 7.94
CA PRO A 25 7.32 -6.49 7.17
C PRO A 25 7.58 -6.92 5.73
N GLN A 26 7.71 -8.24 5.51
CA GLN A 26 7.87 -8.85 4.19
C GLN A 26 6.63 -8.66 3.32
N MET A 27 5.43 -8.87 3.91
CA MET A 27 4.16 -8.63 3.24
C MET A 27 4.04 -7.15 2.83
N LEU A 28 4.35 -6.23 3.74
CA LEU A 28 4.33 -4.80 3.43
C LEU A 28 5.29 -4.46 2.27
N GLY A 29 6.52 -5.00 2.30
CA GLY A 29 7.49 -4.79 1.23
C GLY A 29 7.05 -5.37 -0.12
N ALA A 30 6.39 -6.53 -0.14
CA ALA A 30 5.82 -7.12 -1.36
C ALA A 30 4.66 -6.27 -1.93
N ILE A 31 3.84 -5.68 -1.06
CA ILE A 31 2.78 -4.76 -1.46
C ILE A 31 3.37 -3.45 -2.00
N GLU A 32 4.37 -2.87 -1.33
CA GLU A 32 5.08 -1.66 -1.79
C GLU A 32 5.75 -1.86 -3.16
N ARG A 33 6.36 -3.02 -3.42
CA ARG A 33 6.96 -3.31 -4.74
C ARG A 33 5.93 -3.62 -5.82
N GLY A 34 4.74 -4.08 -5.43
CA GLY A 34 3.68 -4.52 -6.35
C GLY A 34 3.70 -6.02 -6.63
N ASP A 35 4.67 -6.77 -6.08
CA ASP A 35 4.78 -8.23 -6.20
C ASP A 35 3.56 -8.97 -5.64
N ARG A 36 2.83 -8.33 -4.71
CA ARG A 36 1.64 -8.91 -4.10
C ARG A 36 0.49 -7.92 -4.03
N THR A 37 -0.70 -8.40 -4.39
CA THR A 37 -1.96 -7.68 -4.20
C THR A 37 -2.56 -8.08 -2.85
N PRO A 38 -2.78 -7.13 -1.93
CA PRO A 38 -3.44 -7.42 -0.66
C PRO A 38 -4.91 -7.76 -0.88
N SER A 39 -5.51 -8.52 0.04
CA SER A 39 -6.95 -8.73 0.06
C SER A 39 -7.69 -7.41 0.28
N LEU A 40 -8.94 -7.29 -0.19
CA LEU A 40 -9.76 -6.09 -0.03
C LEU A 40 -9.83 -5.59 1.43
N LYS A 41 -9.88 -6.52 2.41
CA LYS A 41 -9.86 -6.20 3.84
C LYS A 41 -8.54 -5.54 4.28
N LEU A 42 -7.41 -6.04 3.80
CA LEU A 42 -6.09 -5.48 4.11
C LEU A 42 -5.88 -4.14 3.37
N ALA A 43 -6.32 -4.05 2.12
CA ALA A 43 -6.27 -2.82 1.35
C ALA A 43 -7.09 -1.70 2.03
N ASN A 44 -8.30 -2.00 2.50
CA ASN A 44 -9.10 -1.07 3.33
C ASN A 44 -8.40 -0.70 4.63
N LYS A 45 -7.76 -1.66 5.31
CA LYS A 45 -7.01 -1.38 6.54
C LYS A 45 -5.85 -0.43 6.29
N ILE A 46 -5.14 -0.59 5.18
CA ILE A 46 -4.05 0.29 4.77
C ILE A 46 -4.57 1.69 4.42
N ALA A 47 -5.65 1.77 3.64
CA ALA A 47 -6.33 3.02 3.29
C ALA A 47 -6.73 3.81 4.54
N ASN A 48 -7.42 3.15 5.48
CA ASN A 48 -7.82 3.75 6.76
C ASN A 48 -6.62 4.13 7.64
N TYR A 49 -5.54 3.34 7.64
CA TYR A 49 -4.34 3.66 8.43
C TYR A 49 -3.66 4.96 7.98
N TYR A 50 -3.73 5.24 6.68
CA TYR A 50 -3.14 6.44 6.08
C TYR A 50 -4.15 7.56 5.83
N ASP A 51 -5.42 7.35 6.18
CA ASP A 51 -6.53 8.29 5.96
C ASP A 51 -6.62 8.77 4.50
N VAL A 52 -6.46 7.83 3.56
CA VAL A 52 -6.55 8.09 2.11
C VAL A 52 -7.45 7.06 1.46
N PRO A 53 -8.10 7.40 0.34
CA PRO A 53 -8.93 6.43 -0.36
C PRO A 53 -8.09 5.28 -0.95
N ILE A 54 -8.69 4.10 -1.08
CA ILE A 54 -8.01 2.90 -1.60
C ILE A 54 -7.52 3.09 -3.04
N GLU A 55 -8.25 3.88 -3.83
CA GLU A 55 -7.89 4.31 -5.18
C GLU A 55 -6.56 5.04 -5.22
N ASP A 56 -6.31 5.98 -4.31
CA ASP A 56 -5.04 6.72 -4.22
C ASP A 56 -3.83 5.78 -4.06
N ILE A 57 -4.02 4.64 -3.40
CA ILE A 57 -2.95 3.69 -3.08
C ILE A 57 -2.75 2.65 -4.17
N PHE A 58 -3.85 2.14 -4.74
CA PHE A 58 -3.85 0.95 -5.60
C PHE A 58 -4.23 1.22 -7.06
N PHE A 59 -4.83 2.37 -7.36
CA PHE A 59 -5.21 2.80 -8.70
C PHE A 59 -4.33 3.97 -9.12
N ASP A 60 -3.14 3.64 -9.60
CA ASP A 60 -2.31 4.59 -10.35
C ASP A 60 -3.04 4.81 -11.69
N ASN A 61 -3.28 6.07 -12.08
CA ASN A 61 -3.94 6.47 -13.35
C ASN A 61 -3.08 6.12 -14.60
N LYS A 62 -2.54 4.90 -14.67
CA LYS A 62 -1.76 4.36 -15.78
C LYS A 62 -2.45 3.20 -16.51
N ASP A 63 -3.69 2.89 -16.17
CA ASP A 63 -4.60 2.13 -17.03
C ASP A 63 -5.48 3.12 -17.81
N THR A 64 -4.83 3.96 -18.62
CA THR A 64 -5.47 4.62 -19.76
C THR A 64 -4.49 4.63 -20.91
N LEU A 65 -4.08 3.44 -21.34
CA LEU A 65 -3.71 3.21 -22.73
C LEU A 65 -4.91 2.53 -23.40
N CYS A 66 -5.96 3.31 -23.58
CA CYS A 66 -6.81 3.11 -24.75
C CYS A 66 -6.02 3.70 -25.93
N VAL A 67 -5.34 2.84 -26.69
CA VAL A 67 -4.95 3.11 -28.08
C VAL A 67 -5.23 1.88 -28.92
#